data_AF-A0A6G0Q002-F1
#
_entry.id   AF-A0A6G0Q002-F1
#
_cell.length_a   1.000
_cell.length_b   1.000
_cell.length_c   1.000
_cell.angle_alpha   90.00
_cell.angle_beta   90.00
_cell.angle_gamma   90.00
#
_symmetry.space_group_name_H-M   'P 1'
#
loop_
_entity.id
_entity.type
_entity.pdbx_description
1 polymer ?
#
loop_
_entity_poly.entity_id
_entity_poly.type
_entity_poly.pdbx_seq_one_letter_code
_entity_poly.pdbx_strand_id
1 'polypeptide(L)'
;MFPAGTFAPVNSFYCPKPSGTTSANERGVLWLLVVTVEQTHPVSGEELAKTLKLLGVLETIKMDPQRAALAFVVPEENFSSFGPQEINLGISNDEDDVAKLRQIGDKMRKSLREVGIDTIGDLRKRLAMEKENNPNPRTKLAEGLSVATLRRLLAKHDEKQQWGALDSIPQFVWGADMDDKY
;
A
#
# COMPACT_ATOMS: atom_id res chain seq x y z
N MET A 1 -13.16 -7.78 -25.16
CA MET A 1 -14.09 -7.00 -24.30
C MET A 1 -14.40 -7.89 -23.11
N PHE A 2 -13.79 -7.64 -21.96
CA PHE A 2 -14.05 -8.42 -20.73
C PHE A 2 -15.22 -7.77 -20.00
N PRO A 3 -16.26 -8.54 -19.59
CA PRO A 3 -17.42 -7.98 -18.92
C PRO A 3 -17.16 -7.74 -17.43
N ALA A 4 -18.01 -6.90 -16.84
CA ALA A 4 -17.98 -6.48 -15.46
C ALA A 4 -18.21 -7.64 -14.46
N GLY A 5 -17.47 -7.59 -13.34
CA GLY A 5 -17.95 -7.99 -12.01
C GLY A 5 -18.32 -9.45 -11.79
N THR A 6 -17.44 -10.40 -12.13
CA THR A 6 -17.62 -11.79 -11.66
C THR A 6 -16.27 -12.37 -11.29
N PHE A 7 -16.11 -12.74 -10.03
CA PHE A 7 -14.94 -13.47 -9.54
C PHE A 7 -14.87 -14.85 -10.22
N ALA A 8 -13.66 -15.28 -10.60
CA ALA A 8 -13.43 -16.61 -11.15
C ALA A 8 -13.30 -17.63 -10.00
N PRO A 9 -14.01 -18.78 -10.04
CA PRO A 9 -13.90 -19.82 -9.02
C PRO A 9 -12.53 -20.50 -9.05
N VAL A 10 -12.04 -20.96 -7.88
CA VAL A 10 -10.72 -21.58 -7.73
C VAL A 10 -10.52 -22.82 -8.61
N ASN A 11 -11.61 -23.51 -8.92
CA ASN A 11 -11.59 -24.69 -9.78
C ASN A 11 -11.26 -24.37 -11.26
N SER A 12 -11.19 -23.09 -11.62
CA SER A 12 -10.69 -22.59 -12.91
C SER A 12 -9.16 -22.52 -12.96
N PHE A 13 -8.47 -22.75 -11.84
CA PHE A 13 -7.01 -22.62 -11.72
C PHE A 13 -6.30 -23.88 -12.21
N TYR A 14 -6.07 -23.93 -13.52
CA TYR A 14 -4.90 -24.65 -14.01
C TYR A 14 -3.67 -23.79 -13.73
N CYS A 15 -2.84 -24.20 -12.78
CA CYS A 15 -1.42 -23.88 -12.85
C CYS A 15 -0.94 -24.58 -14.13
N PRO A 16 -0.59 -23.86 -15.22
CA PRO A 16 -0.15 -24.55 -16.43
C PRO A 16 1.08 -25.36 -16.06
N LYS A 17 0.96 -26.70 -16.08
CA LYS A 17 2.16 -27.54 -16.06
C LYS A 17 3.01 -27.09 -17.25
N PRO A 18 4.30 -26.79 -17.05
CA PRO A 18 5.17 -26.36 -18.13
C PRO A 18 5.21 -27.49 -19.16
N SER A 19 4.39 -27.32 -20.20
CA SER A 19 4.26 -28.27 -21.27
C SER A 19 5.31 -27.87 -22.28
N GLY A 20 6.46 -28.54 -22.22
CA GLY A 20 7.45 -28.67 -23.29
C GLY A 20 7.75 -27.44 -24.17
N THR A 21 8.99 -26.96 -24.06
CA THR A 21 9.73 -26.29 -25.16
C THR A 21 9.05 -25.07 -25.78
N THR A 22 9.00 -23.96 -25.04
CA THR A 22 9.08 -22.62 -25.66
C THR A 22 9.75 -21.65 -24.69
N SER A 23 10.82 -21.01 -25.15
CA SER A 23 11.48 -19.91 -24.46
C SER A 23 10.58 -18.67 -24.43
N ALA A 24 9.91 -18.39 -23.30
CA ALA A 24 9.45 -17.06 -22.92
C ALA A 24 8.91 -17.09 -21.48
N ASN A 25 9.71 -16.60 -20.52
CA ASN A 25 9.32 -16.15 -19.18
C ASN A 25 8.15 -16.89 -18.51
N GLU A 26 8.45 -17.94 -17.74
CA GLU A 26 7.55 -18.43 -16.70
C GLU A 26 7.25 -17.28 -15.72
N ARG A 27 6.13 -16.59 -15.94
CA ARG A 27 5.69 -15.44 -15.15
C ARG A 27 5.10 -15.98 -13.84
N GLY A 28 5.96 -16.31 -12.89
CA GLY A 28 5.53 -16.77 -11.56
C GLY A 28 4.64 -15.72 -10.88
N VAL A 29 3.46 -16.15 -10.42
CA VAL A 29 2.52 -15.33 -9.64
C VAL A 29 2.68 -15.68 -8.17
N LEU A 30 2.94 -14.67 -7.34
CA LEU A 30 2.94 -14.80 -5.88
C LEU A 30 1.50 -14.74 -5.36
N TRP A 31 1.09 -15.78 -4.64
CA TRP A 31 -0.21 -15.80 -3.98
C TRP A 31 -0.08 -15.36 -2.53
N LEU A 32 -0.87 -14.34 -2.16
CA LEU A 32 -1.00 -13.85 -0.80
C LEU A 32 -2.38 -14.22 -0.28
N LEU A 33 -2.41 -15.12 0.69
CA LEU A 33 -3.66 -15.61 1.27
C LEU A 33 -4.06 -14.73 2.45
N VAL A 34 -5.32 -14.29 2.42
CA VAL A 34 -5.95 -13.54 3.50
C VAL A 34 -7.17 -14.35 3.94
N VAL A 35 -7.15 -14.85 5.17
CA VAL A 35 -8.31 -15.54 5.75
C VAL A 35 -9.16 -14.50 6.47
N THR A 36 -10.43 -14.37 6.10
CA THR A 36 -11.33 -13.41 6.72
C THR A 36 -12.75 -13.97 6.85
N VAL A 37 -13.44 -13.57 7.90
CA VAL A 37 -14.86 -13.85 8.12
C VAL A 37 -15.73 -12.61 7.87
N GLU A 38 -15.12 -11.42 7.82
CA GLU A 38 -15.80 -10.16 7.56
C GLU A 38 -15.92 -9.90 6.06
N GLN A 39 -17.14 -9.61 5.60
CA GLN A 39 -17.45 -9.36 4.18
C GLN A 39 -16.82 -8.08 3.62
N THR A 40 -16.48 -7.13 4.50
CA THR A 40 -15.90 -5.83 4.14
C THR A 40 -14.86 -5.44 5.19
N HIS A 41 -13.63 -5.91 5.03
CA HIS A 41 -12.49 -5.45 5.82
C HIS A 41 -11.41 -4.90 4.89
N PRO A 42 -11.09 -3.58 4.97
CA PRO A 42 -10.09 -3.01 4.08
C PRO A 42 -8.74 -3.68 4.30
N VAL A 43 -8.10 -4.09 3.21
CA VAL A 43 -6.75 -4.64 3.27
C VAL A 43 -5.80 -3.48 3.55
N SER A 44 -5.00 -3.59 4.61
CA SER A 44 -3.96 -2.61 4.92
C SER A 44 -2.89 -2.62 3.82
N GLY A 45 -2.86 -1.58 2.99
CA GLY A 45 -1.81 -1.39 1.98
C GLY A 45 -0.42 -1.33 2.60
N GLU A 46 -0.31 -0.82 3.83
CA GLU A 46 0.95 -0.78 4.57
C GLU A 46 1.48 -2.17 4.93
N GLU A 47 0.61 -3.05 5.42
CA GLU A 47 1.00 -4.42 5.79
C GLU A 47 1.30 -5.26 4.56
N LEU A 48 0.52 -5.06 3.49
CA LEU A 48 0.78 -5.66 2.19
C LEU A 48 2.14 -5.24 1.64
N ALA A 49 2.44 -3.94 1.62
CA ALA A 49 3.71 -3.42 1.16
C ALA A 49 4.89 -3.94 2.00
N LYS A 50 4.74 -3.99 3.33
CA LYS A 50 5.77 -4.55 4.23
C LYS A 50 6.02 -6.02 3.92
N THR A 51 4.97 -6.82 3.74
CA THR A 51 5.07 -8.24 3.39
C THR A 51 5.81 -8.43 2.07
N LEU A 52 5.41 -7.71 1.03
CA LEU A 52 6.07 -7.76 -0.29
C LEU A 52 7.52 -7.29 -0.25
N LYS A 53 7.84 -6.33 0.62
CA LYS A 53 9.22 -5.84 0.84
C LYS A 53 10.08 -6.90 1.52
N LEU A 54 9.55 -7.58 2.54
CA LEU A 54 10.24 -8.68 3.22
C LEU A 54 10.51 -9.86 2.27
N LEU A 55 9.58 -10.13 1.35
CA LEU A 55 9.75 -11.14 0.31
C LEU A 55 10.65 -10.69 -0.85
N GLY A 56 11.11 -9.43 -0.87
CA GLY A 56 12.00 -8.90 -1.90
C GLY A 56 11.33 -8.69 -3.27
N VAL A 57 10.00 -8.63 -3.32
CA VAL A 57 9.23 -8.57 -4.58
C VAL A 57 8.39 -7.29 -4.74
N LEU A 58 8.45 -6.37 -3.77
CA LEU A 58 7.64 -5.14 -3.79
C LEU A 58 7.82 -4.31 -5.08
N GLU A 59 9.04 -3.99 -5.48
CA GLU A 59 9.28 -3.18 -6.69
C GLU A 59 8.84 -3.91 -7.97
N THR A 60 9.03 -5.23 -7.99
CA THR A 60 8.58 -6.09 -9.07
C THR A 60 7.06 -6.07 -9.24
N ILE A 61 6.31 -6.10 -8.15
CA ILE A 61 4.84 -6.05 -8.15
C ILE A 61 4.34 -4.64 -8.44
N LYS A 62 5.04 -3.58 -7.99
CA LYS A 62 4.72 -2.20 -8.38
C LYS A 62 4.81 -1.97 -9.89
N MET A 63 5.77 -2.62 -10.55
CA MET A 63 5.93 -2.54 -12.01
C MET A 63 4.94 -3.44 -12.77
N ASP A 64 4.52 -4.55 -12.15
CA ASP A 64 3.62 -5.53 -12.77
C ASP A 64 2.71 -6.18 -11.69
N PRO A 65 1.59 -5.53 -11.33
CA PRO A 65 0.70 -6.00 -10.26
C PRO A 65 0.11 -7.39 -10.51
N GLN A 66 0.06 -7.84 -11.77
CA GLN A 66 -0.40 -9.18 -12.16
C GLN A 66 0.53 -10.31 -11.67
N ARG A 67 1.70 -9.96 -11.13
CA ARG A 67 2.62 -10.91 -10.50
C ARG A 67 2.27 -11.25 -9.06
N ALA A 68 1.23 -10.62 -8.51
CA ALA A 68 0.66 -10.98 -7.23
C ALA A 68 -0.85 -11.21 -7.37
N ALA A 69 -1.40 -11.99 -6.45
CA ALA A 69 -2.84 -12.14 -6.31
C ALA A 69 -3.19 -12.22 -4.82
N LEU A 70 -4.23 -11.49 -4.42
CA LEU A 70 -4.83 -11.61 -3.10
C LEU A 70 -5.94 -12.65 -3.17
N ALA A 71 -5.84 -13.71 -2.36
CA ALA A 71 -6.87 -14.73 -2.25
C ALA A 71 -7.54 -14.63 -0.87
N PHE A 72 -8.82 -14.27 -0.86
CA PHE A 72 -9.64 -14.21 0.34
C PHE A 72 -10.30 -15.56 0.57
N VAL A 73 -9.98 -16.19 1.70
CA VAL A 73 -10.63 -17.44 2.12
C VAL A 73 -11.71 -17.09 3.12
N VAL A 74 -12.95 -17.43 2.80
CA VAL A 74 -14.16 -17.06 3.54
C VAL A 74 -15.03 -18.30 3.78
N PRO A 75 -15.86 -18.33 4.83
CA PRO A 75 -16.87 -19.39 4.99
C PRO A 75 -17.77 -19.48 3.75
N GLU A 76 -18.12 -20.70 3.32
CA GLU A 76 -18.95 -20.93 2.12
C GLU A 76 -20.27 -20.15 2.15
N GLU A 77 -20.90 -20.05 3.32
CA GLU A 77 -22.11 -19.25 3.58
C GLU A 77 -21.97 -17.76 3.22
N ASN A 78 -20.75 -17.22 3.27
CA ASN A 78 -20.45 -15.81 2.99
C ASN A 78 -19.89 -15.57 1.59
N PHE A 79 -19.61 -16.62 0.82
CA PHE A 79 -18.95 -16.54 -0.50
C PHE A 79 -19.72 -15.65 -1.48
N SER A 80 -21.04 -15.82 -1.58
CA SER A 80 -21.88 -15.10 -2.55
C SER A 80 -22.01 -13.60 -2.27
N SER A 81 -21.81 -13.20 -1.01
CA SER A 81 -21.90 -11.80 -0.57
C SER A 81 -20.54 -11.10 -0.52
N PHE A 82 -19.43 -11.81 -0.72
CA PHE A 82 -18.11 -11.24 -0.57
C PHE A 82 -17.71 -10.42 -1.80
N GLY A 83 -17.51 -9.12 -1.60
CA GLY A 83 -17.12 -8.18 -2.64
C GLY A 83 -15.60 -7.95 -2.71
N PRO A 84 -15.13 -7.21 -3.74
CA PRO A 84 -13.76 -6.71 -3.77
C PRO A 84 -13.47 -5.87 -2.53
N GLN A 85 -12.32 -6.10 -1.90
CA GLN A 85 -11.89 -5.34 -0.74
C GLN A 85 -11.15 -4.07 -1.20
N GLU A 86 -11.43 -2.96 -0.54
CA GLU A 86 -10.62 -1.76 -0.70
C GLU A 86 -9.24 -2.01 -0.09
N ILE A 87 -8.18 -1.78 -0.86
CA ILE A 87 -6.83 -1.75 -0.32
C ILE A 87 -6.60 -0.33 0.18
N ASN A 88 -6.63 -0.14 1.49
CA ASN A 88 -6.41 1.17 2.09
C ASN A 88 -4.91 1.50 2.01
N LEU A 89 -4.55 2.29 1.01
CA LEU A 89 -3.18 2.72 0.76
C LEU A 89 -2.75 3.88 1.68
N GLY A 90 -3.66 4.45 2.48
CA GLY A 90 -3.37 5.64 3.28
C GLY A 90 -2.91 6.82 2.42
N ILE A 91 -3.54 7.00 1.26
CA ILE A 91 -3.21 8.11 0.34
C ILE A 91 -3.39 9.41 1.11
N SER A 92 -2.33 10.22 1.10
CA SER A 92 -2.25 11.45 1.85
C SER A 92 -2.06 12.58 0.88
N ASN A 93 -3.02 13.50 0.90
CA ASN A 93 -3.07 14.65 0.02
C ASN A 93 -2.13 15.75 0.53
N ASP A 94 -1.73 16.66 -0.34
CA ASP A 94 -0.99 17.87 0.05
C ASP A 94 -1.74 18.74 1.06
N GLU A 95 -3.07 18.64 1.08
CA GLU A 95 -3.95 19.31 2.04
C GLU A 95 -3.95 18.67 3.43
N ASP A 96 -3.37 17.48 3.57
CA ASP A 96 -3.33 16.81 4.85
C ASP A 96 -2.46 17.55 5.85
N ASP A 97 -2.90 17.53 7.11
CA ASP A 97 -2.16 18.10 8.22
C ASP A 97 -0.81 17.38 8.42
N VAL A 98 0.24 18.15 8.72
CA VAL A 98 1.58 17.61 9.03
C VAL A 98 1.58 16.61 10.20
N ALA A 99 0.56 16.60 11.05
CA ALA A 99 0.36 15.58 12.09
C ALA A 99 0.25 14.15 11.53
N LYS A 100 -0.11 13.97 10.25
CA LYS A 100 -0.09 12.65 9.60
C LYS A 100 1.33 12.10 9.39
N LEU A 101 2.36 12.96 9.45
CA LEU A 101 3.74 12.51 9.43
C LEU A 101 4.08 11.78 10.74
N ARG A 102 4.45 10.52 10.63
CA ARG A 102 4.84 9.69 11.78
C ARG A 102 5.87 10.43 12.64
N GLN A 103 5.68 10.45 13.95
CA GLN A 103 6.53 11.14 14.94
C GLN A 103 6.30 12.65 15.09
N ILE A 104 5.40 13.27 14.33
CA ILE A 104 4.95 14.65 14.62
C ILE A 104 3.83 14.58 15.66
N GLY A 105 4.16 14.89 16.91
CA GLY A 105 3.19 15.11 17.99
C GLY A 105 2.76 16.58 18.10
N ASP A 106 1.81 16.88 18.99
CA ASP A 106 1.17 18.20 19.11
C ASP A 106 2.16 19.36 19.28
N LYS A 107 3.21 19.18 20.08
CA LYS A 107 4.24 20.20 20.27
C LYS A 107 4.94 20.56 18.94
N MET A 108 5.35 19.53 18.19
CA MET A 108 6.03 19.69 16.90
C MET A 108 5.11 20.29 15.84
N ARG A 109 3.83 19.86 15.82
CA ARG A 109 2.80 20.43 14.96
C ARG A 109 2.61 21.92 15.22
N LYS A 110 2.53 22.32 16.49
CA LYS A 110 2.41 23.74 16.88
C LYS A 110 3.61 24.56 16.40
N SER A 111 4.84 24.08 16.61
CA SER A 111 6.04 24.79 16.16
C SER A 111 6.14 24.91 14.63
N LEU A 112 5.60 23.95 13.87
CA LEU A 112 5.51 24.04 12.40
C LEU A 112 4.46 25.09 11.97
N ARG A 113 3.31 25.12 12.64
CA ARG A 113 2.27 26.13 12.39
C ARG A 113 2.77 27.56 12.68
N GLU A 114 3.58 27.75 13.72
CA GLU A 114 4.19 29.05 14.06
C GLU A 114 5.08 29.61 12.94
N VAL A 115 5.63 28.74 12.08
CA VAL A 115 6.41 29.13 10.91
C VAL A 115 5.64 29.02 9.59
N GLY A 116 4.31 28.90 9.67
CA GLY A 116 3.41 28.88 8.51
C GLY A 116 3.37 27.55 7.76
N ILE A 117 3.68 26.44 8.42
CA ILE A 117 3.61 25.09 7.85
C ILE A 117 2.47 24.33 8.53
N ASP A 118 1.30 24.31 7.90
CA ASP A 118 0.12 23.62 8.40
C ASP A 118 -0.10 22.26 7.73
N THR A 119 0.21 22.21 6.43
CA THR A 119 -0.07 21.04 5.60
C THR A 119 1.21 20.36 5.08
N ILE A 120 1.07 19.13 4.61
CA ILE A 120 2.15 18.40 3.92
C ILE A 120 2.60 19.14 2.66
N GLY A 121 1.67 19.79 1.94
CA GLY A 121 1.96 20.65 0.80
C GLY A 121 2.79 21.88 1.17
N ASP A 122 2.48 22.54 2.28
CA ASP A 122 3.29 23.67 2.78
C ASP A 122 4.71 23.22 3.14
N LEU A 123 4.83 22.05 3.76
CA LEU A 123 6.12 21.47 4.10
C LEU A 123 6.96 21.20 2.85
N ARG A 124 6.35 20.62 1.80
CA ARG A 124 7.00 20.37 0.50
C ARG A 124 7.53 21.67 -0.12
N LYS A 125 6.69 22.71 -0.17
CA LYS A 125 7.07 24.04 -0.68
C LYS A 125 8.23 24.64 0.11
N ARG A 126 8.17 24.62 1.44
CA ARG A 126 9.21 25.17 2.30
C ARG A 126 10.55 24.43 2.12
N LEU A 127 10.53 23.11 2.05
CA LEU A 127 11.73 22.30 1.88
C LEU A 127 12.39 22.49 0.49
N ALA A 128 11.60 22.83 -0.53
CA ALA A 128 12.10 23.22 -1.85
C ALA A 128 12.78 24.60 -1.81
N MET A 129 12.13 25.60 -1.21
CA MET A 129 12.71 26.96 -1.05
C MET A 129 14.03 26.94 -0.27
N GLU A 130 14.14 26.13 0.79
CA GLU A 130 15.38 25.99 1.56
C GLU A 130 16.48 25.27 0.78
N LYS A 131 16.12 24.36 -0.14
CA LYS A 131 17.11 23.72 -1.02
C LYS A 131 17.81 24.74 -1.92
N GLU A 132 17.07 25.76 -2.37
CA GLU A 132 17.57 26.82 -3.24
C GLU A 132 18.32 27.91 -2.46
N ASN A 133 17.81 28.31 -1.29
CA ASN A 133 18.34 29.45 -0.54
C ASN A 133 19.47 29.10 0.46
N ASN A 134 19.44 27.91 1.07
CA ASN A 134 20.45 27.49 2.04
C ASN A 134 20.49 25.95 2.16
N PRO A 135 21.41 25.27 1.44
CA PRO A 135 21.42 23.80 1.38
C PRO A 135 21.85 23.12 2.69
N ASN A 136 22.10 23.86 3.78
CA ASN A 136 22.53 23.28 5.04
C ASN A 136 21.44 22.38 5.66
N PRO A 137 21.67 21.06 5.77
CA PRO A 137 20.68 20.11 6.29
C PRO A 137 20.38 20.28 7.79
N ARG A 138 21.23 21.00 8.52
CA ARG A 138 21.08 21.25 9.97
C ARG A 138 20.27 22.51 10.28
N THR A 139 19.90 23.30 9.29
CA THR A 139 19.00 24.45 9.46
C THR A 139 17.73 24.00 10.17
N LYS A 140 17.39 24.68 11.26
CA LYS A 140 16.16 24.42 12.00
C LYS A 140 15.03 25.24 11.39
N LEU A 141 13.96 24.58 10.98
CA LEU A 141 12.76 25.23 10.47
C LEU A 141 11.75 25.49 11.58
N ALA A 142 11.71 24.62 12.57
CA ALA A 142 10.90 24.76 13.76
C ALA A 142 11.66 24.21 14.97
N GLU A 143 11.14 24.45 16.18
CA GLU A 143 11.75 23.97 17.42
C GLU A 143 11.96 22.45 17.36
N GLY A 144 13.22 22.01 17.46
CA GLY A 144 13.59 20.60 17.41
C GLY A 144 13.52 19.93 16.01
N LEU A 145 13.12 20.66 14.97
CA LEU A 145 12.92 20.12 13.62
C LEU A 145 13.86 20.76 12.61
N SER A 146 14.87 19.98 12.21
CA SER A 146 15.79 20.36 11.13
C SER A 146 15.23 20.02 9.75
N VAL A 147 15.73 20.72 8.71
CA VAL A 147 15.46 20.41 7.29
C VAL A 147 15.69 18.93 7.00
N ALA A 148 16.79 18.34 7.48
CA ALA A 148 17.08 16.92 7.29
C ALA A 148 16.04 16.00 7.96
N THR A 149 15.60 16.35 9.17
CA THR A 149 14.60 15.56 9.90
C THR A 149 13.27 15.59 9.16
N LEU A 150 12.83 16.77 8.74
CA LEU A 150 11.58 16.97 8.00
C LEU A 150 11.62 16.28 6.63
N ARG A 151 12.73 16.37 5.88
CA ARG A 151 12.91 15.62 4.63
C ARG A 151 12.83 14.11 4.84
N ARG A 152 13.42 13.59 5.92
CA ARG A 152 13.36 12.16 6.24
C ARG A 152 11.94 11.72 6.60
N LEU A 153 11.21 12.53 7.36
CA LEU A 153 9.82 12.25 7.72
C LEU A 153 8.92 12.26 6.49
N LEU A 154 9.08 13.28 5.64
CA LEU A 154 8.35 13.42 4.38
C LEU A 154 8.69 12.28 3.41
N ALA A 155 9.96 11.92 3.23
CA ALA A 155 10.35 10.80 2.37
C ALA A 155 9.77 9.46 2.84
N LYS A 156 9.75 9.20 4.15
CA LYS A 156 9.10 7.99 4.71
C LYS A 156 7.59 7.99 4.50
N HIS A 157 6.98 9.17 4.53
CA HIS A 157 5.56 9.33 4.27
C HIS A 157 5.24 9.14 2.77
N ASP A 158 6.06 9.70 1.89
CA ASP A 158 5.91 9.58 0.43
C ASP A 158 6.22 8.16 -0.07
N GLU A 159 7.11 7.40 0.59
CA GLU A 159 7.31 5.96 0.33
C GLU A 159 5.99 5.18 0.51
N LYS A 160 5.11 5.63 1.42
CA LYS A 160 3.77 5.04 1.57
C LYS A 160 2.82 5.41 0.43
N GLN A 161 2.97 6.59 -0.17
CA GLN A 161 2.18 7.03 -1.33
C GLN A 161 2.52 6.24 -2.60
N GLN A 162 3.69 5.62 -2.66
CA GLN A 162 4.10 4.79 -3.81
C GLN A 162 3.40 3.43 -3.88
N TRP A 163 2.50 3.14 -2.94
CA TRP A 163 1.71 1.92 -2.94
C TRP A 163 0.52 1.96 -3.89
N GLY A 164 0.35 3.03 -4.68
CA GLY A 164 -0.69 3.15 -5.71
C GLY A 164 -0.90 1.85 -6.49
N ALA A 165 0.17 1.28 -7.05
CA ALA A 165 0.11 0.04 -7.83
C ALA A 165 -0.39 -1.21 -7.08
N LEU A 166 -0.45 -1.18 -5.74
CA LEU A 166 -1.01 -2.28 -4.95
C LEU A 166 -2.53 -2.36 -5.11
N ASP A 167 -3.23 -1.26 -5.42
CA ASP A 167 -4.67 -1.25 -5.70
C ASP A 167 -5.07 -2.14 -6.89
N SER A 168 -4.11 -2.38 -7.78
CA SER A 168 -4.27 -3.08 -9.04
C SER A 168 -3.92 -4.57 -8.93
N ILE A 169 -3.57 -5.05 -7.72
CA ILE A 169 -3.35 -6.48 -7.46
C ILE A 169 -4.70 -7.20 -7.60
N PRO A 170 -4.80 -8.22 -8.48
CA PRO A 170 -5.98 -9.06 -8.61
C PRO A 170 -6.45 -9.64 -7.28
N GLN A 171 -7.75 -9.61 -7.05
CA GLN A 171 -8.40 -10.17 -5.86
C GLN A 171 -9.29 -11.35 -6.26
N PHE A 172 -9.21 -12.43 -5.47
CA PHE A 172 -9.98 -13.66 -5.65
C PHE A 172 -10.62 -14.06 -4.33
N VAL A 173 -11.76 -14.72 -4.40
CA VAL A 173 -12.49 -15.21 -3.23
C VAL A 173 -12.60 -16.73 -3.32
N TRP A 174 -12.43 -17.40 -2.19
CA TRP A 174 -12.60 -18.82 -2.02
C TRP A 174 -13.54 -19.10 -0.85
N GLY A 175 -14.72 -19.66 -1.14
CA GLY A 175 -15.58 -20.27 -0.14
C GLY A 175 -14.96 -21.58 0.34
N ALA A 176 -14.49 -21.60 1.58
CA ALA A 176 -14.03 -22.81 2.25
C ALA A 176 -15.16 -23.37 3.11
N ASP A 177 -15.35 -24.69 3.00
CA ASP A 177 -16.10 -25.44 3.99
C ASP A 177 -15.26 -25.46 5.27
N MET A 178 -15.66 -24.63 6.23
CA MET A 178 -14.98 -24.46 7.51
C MET A 178 -15.60 -25.37 8.58
N ASP A 179 -16.31 -26.44 8.18
CA ASP A 179 -16.92 -27.42 9.08
C ASP A 179 -15.99 -27.74 10.27
N ASP A 180 -16.46 -27.44 11.49
CA ASP A 180 -15.80 -27.60 12.80
C ASP A 180 -15.52 -29.08 13.18
N LYS A 181 -15.45 -29.99 12.21
CA LYS A 181 -15.31 -31.42 12.44
C LYS A 181 -13.85 -31.90 12.39
N TYR A 182 -12.93 -31.19 13.04
CA TYR A 182 -11.64 -31.75 13.46
C TYR A 182 -11.10 -31.12 14.74
#